data_AF-A0A024XEK0-F1
#
_entry.id   AF-A0A024XEK0-F1
#
_cell.length_a   1.000
_cell.length_b   1.000
_cell.length_c   1.000
_cell.angle_alpha   90.00
_cell.angle_beta   90.00
_cell.angle_gamma   90.00
#
_symmetry.space_group_name_H-M   'P 1'
#
loop_
_entity.id
_entity.type
_entity.pdbx_description
1 polymer ?
#
loop_
_entity_poly.entity_id
_entity_poly.type
_entity_poly.pdbx_seq_one_letter_code
_entity_poly.pdbx_strand_id
1 'polypeptide(L)'
;MNEKRCGYGKLIKKGKQKSMYIGNFENGKKKGIGFQRYQNGDFYYGEWENNKKNGKGIYYFYSTKEYYCGEWNKGNFNNGSWVISEDVKYVGTYFKNKPKFKGNFLFSNNMKINVFFHQFVNLSNMNEEEIQLIWKNV
;
A
#
# COMPACT_ATOMS: atom_id res chain seq x y z
N MET A 1 18.17 27.42 15.24
CA MET A 1 17.76 26.91 13.91
C MET A 1 17.70 25.39 14.00
N ASN A 2 16.52 24.77 13.83
CA ASN A 2 16.41 23.31 13.83
C ASN A 2 16.82 22.80 12.45
N GLU A 3 18.03 22.24 12.33
CA GLU A 3 18.48 21.56 11.12
C GLU A 3 17.51 20.42 10.79
N LYS A 4 16.84 20.54 9.64
CA LYS A 4 15.95 19.49 9.14
C LYS A 4 16.80 18.40 8.49
N ARG A 5 16.43 17.14 8.69
CA ARG A 5 17.13 16.01 8.06
C ARG A 5 17.09 16.11 6.54
N CYS A 6 18.26 16.00 5.92
CA CYS A 6 18.44 15.94 4.47
C CYS A 6 19.43 14.80 4.14
N GLY A 7 19.27 14.16 2.98
CA GLY A 7 20.10 13.04 2.55
C GLY A 7 19.66 11.69 3.12
N TYR A 8 20.47 10.65 2.90
CA TYR A 8 20.18 9.28 3.34
C TYR A 8 20.30 9.14 4.86
N GLY A 9 19.36 8.46 5.50
CA GLY A 9 19.43 8.24 6.94
C GLY A 9 18.49 7.18 7.47
N LYS A 10 18.62 6.93 8.77
CA LYS A 10 17.82 5.96 9.52
C LYS A 10 17.06 6.67 10.65
N LEU A 11 15.73 6.53 10.65
CA LEU A 11 14.86 7.02 11.71
C LEU A 11 14.28 5.84 12.47
N ILE A 12 14.50 5.79 13.79
CA ILE A 12 13.91 4.81 14.68
C ILE A 12 12.97 5.55 15.63
N LYS A 13 11.70 5.16 15.69
CA LYS A 13 10.77 5.64 16.72
C LYS A 13 10.80 4.66 17.89
N LYS A 14 11.33 5.09 19.04
CA LYS A 14 11.38 4.30 20.29
C LYS A 14 10.01 4.36 20.99
N GLY A 15 9.53 3.21 21.48
CA GLY A 15 8.23 3.01 22.17
C GLY A 15 7.97 1.51 22.39
N LYS A 16 6.81 1.13 22.96
CA LYS A 16 6.41 -0.29 23.18
C LYS A 16 6.50 -1.15 21.90
N GLN A 17 6.24 -0.55 20.72
CA GLN A 17 6.48 -1.15 19.41
C GLN A 17 7.38 -0.24 18.56
N LYS A 18 8.42 -0.83 17.98
CA LYS A 18 9.47 -0.12 17.24
C LYS A 18 9.09 0.00 15.77
N SER A 19 8.89 1.22 15.27
CA SER A 19 8.86 1.49 13.83
C SER A 19 10.18 2.09 13.37
N MET A 20 10.52 1.86 12.10
CA MET A 20 11.80 2.25 11.55
C MET A 20 11.67 2.64 10.08
N TYR A 21 12.42 3.67 9.69
CA TYR A 21 12.61 4.07 8.31
C TYR A 21 14.10 4.10 7.96
N ILE A 22 14.44 3.64 6.76
CA ILE A 22 15.74 3.84 6.12
C ILE A 22 15.49 4.40 4.72
N GLY A 23 16.09 5.54 4.40
CA GLY A 23 15.96 6.13 3.07
C GLY A 23 16.33 7.61 3.07
N ASN A 24 16.05 8.28 1.96
CA ASN A 24 16.37 9.68 1.80
C ASN A 24 15.36 10.59 2.50
N PHE A 25 15.88 11.71 3.02
CA PHE A 25 15.12 12.81 3.57
C PHE A 25 15.36 14.08 2.76
N GLU A 26 14.33 14.90 2.65
CA GLU A 26 14.41 16.28 2.17
C GLU A 26 13.57 17.14 3.10
N ASN A 27 14.16 18.19 3.67
CA ASN A 27 13.48 19.09 4.60
C ASN A 27 12.79 18.35 5.76
N GLY A 28 13.42 17.30 6.28
CA GLY A 28 12.91 16.49 7.39
C GLY A 28 11.80 15.51 7.01
N LYS A 29 11.42 15.43 5.73
CA LYS A 29 10.41 14.52 5.20
C LYS A 29 11.06 13.41 4.39
N LYS A 30 10.49 12.21 4.44
CA LYS A 30 10.91 11.08 3.60
C LYS A 30 10.69 11.43 2.13
N LYS A 31 11.67 11.11 1.29
CA LYS A 31 11.65 11.36 -0.15
C LYS A 31 12.42 10.27 -0.89
N GLY A 32 12.05 10.00 -2.15
CA GLY A 32 12.72 9.01 -3.00
C GLY A 32 12.59 7.59 -2.45
N ILE A 33 13.51 6.71 -2.82
CA ILE A 33 13.48 5.31 -2.39
C ILE A 33 13.73 5.17 -0.89
N GLY A 34 12.89 4.38 -0.22
CA GLY A 34 13.08 4.06 1.20
C GLY A 34 12.28 2.85 1.67
N PHE A 35 12.75 2.27 2.76
CA PHE A 35 12.15 1.16 3.48
C PHE A 35 11.54 1.65 4.80
N GLN A 36 10.27 1.37 5.04
CA GLN A 36 9.59 1.59 6.31
C GLN A 36 9.10 0.26 6.88
N ARG A 37 9.49 -0.07 8.10
CA ARG A 37 8.82 -1.09 8.92
C ARG A 37 7.87 -0.43 9.90
N TYR A 38 6.63 -0.86 9.91
CA TYR A 38 5.56 -0.38 10.78
C TYR A 38 5.54 -1.15 12.10
N GLN A 39 4.81 -0.62 13.07
CA GLN A 39 4.73 -1.20 14.41
C GLN A 39 4.04 -2.57 14.40
N ASN A 40 3.01 -2.72 13.56
CA ASN A 40 2.29 -3.98 13.33
C ASN A 40 3.11 -5.04 12.55
N GLY A 41 4.38 -4.75 12.23
CA GLY A 41 5.27 -5.65 11.50
C GLY A 41 5.22 -5.48 9.98
N ASP A 42 4.17 -4.84 9.45
CA ASP A 42 4.06 -4.53 8.02
C ASP A 42 5.30 -3.76 7.56
N PHE A 43 5.57 -3.80 6.26
CA PHE A 43 6.57 -2.92 5.69
C PHE A 43 6.18 -2.37 4.34
N TYR A 44 6.79 -1.24 4.00
CA TYR A 44 6.76 -0.66 2.69
C TYR A 44 8.18 -0.48 2.18
N TYR A 45 8.42 -0.91 0.94
CA TYR A 45 9.63 -0.58 0.19
C TYR A 45 9.22 0.07 -1.12
N GLY A 46 9.70 1.28 -1.36
CA GLY A 46 9.36 1.99 -2.59
C GLY A 46 9.65 3.47 -2.49
N GLU A 47 9.04 4.20 -3.41
CA GLU A 47 9.17 5.64 -3.53
C GLU A 47 8.33 6.39 -2.47
N TRP A 48 8.90 7.47 -1.96
CA TRP A 48 8.31 8.36 -0.98
C TRP A 48 8.30 9.78 -1.50
N GLU A 49 7.24 10.51 -1.18
CA GLU A 49 7.15 11.95 -1.42
C GLU A 49 6.45 12.59 -0.22
N ASN A 50 7.05 13.59 0.40
CA ASN A 50 6.47 14.32 1.52
C ASN A 50 5.92 13.42 2.65
N ASN A 51 6.70 12.42 3.10
CA ASN A 51 6.30 11.41 4.11
C ASN A 51 5.20 10.42 3.69
N LYS A 52 4.76 10.44 2.43
CA LYS A 52 3.74 9.52 1.91
C LYS A 52 4.34 8.57 0.89
N LYS A 53 3.83 7.35 0.82
CA LYS A 53 4.11 6.40 -0.27
C LYS A 53 3.65 7.03 -1.59
N ASN A 54 4.48 7.04 -2.61
CA ASN A 54 4.17 7.70 -3.87
C ASN A 54 5.05 7.13 -4.98
N GLY A 55 4.53 6.83 -6.17
CA GLY A 55 5.26 6.11 -7.22
C GLY A 55 5.26 4.59 -6.98
N LYS A 56 6.29 3.89 -7.45
CA LYS A 56 6.35 2.43 -7.38
C LYS A 56 6.72 1.94 -5.98
N GLY A 57 6.06 0.88 -5.53
CA GLY A 57 6.45 0.23 -4.29
C GLY A 57 5.67 -1.04 -3.95
N ILE A 58 6.20 -1.72 -2.95
CA ILE A 58 5.67 -2.95 -2.36
C ILE A 58 5.24 -2.65 -0.94
N TYR A 59 4.00 -2.99 -0.59
CA TYR A 59 3.52 -3.01 0.79
C TYR A 59 3.22 -4.43 1.20
N TYR A 60 3.90 -4.92 2.23
CA TYR A 60 3.77 -6.26 2.74
C TYR A 60 3.00 -6.27 4.06
N PHE A 61 1.97 -7.10 4.13
CA PHE A 61 1.15 -7.31 5.30
C PHE A 61 1.76 -8.44 6.14
N TYR A 62 2.28 -8.12 7.32
CA TYR A 62 3.04 -9.09 8.10
C TYR A 62 2.18 -10.23 8.65
N SER A 63 0.93 -9.94 9.01
CA SER A 63 0.00 -10.90 9.57
C SER A 63 -0.45 -11.95 8.55
N THR A 64 -0.79 -11.52 7.34
CA THR A 64 -1.34 -12.40 6.28
C THR A 64 -0.29 -12.92 5.32
N LYS A 65 0.91 -12.31 5.29
CA LYS A 65 1.99 -12.58 4.31
C LYS A 65 1.66 -12.16 2.87
N GLU A 66 0.51 -11.51 2.67
CA GLU A 66 0.10 -10.92 1.42
C GLU A 66 0.88 -9.62 1.14
N TYR A 67 0.87 -9.18 -0.11
CA TYR A 67 1.43 -7.87 -0.44
C TYR A 67 0.78 -7.20 -1.66
N TYR A 68 0.81 -5.87 -1.62
CA TYR A 68 0.56 -5.03 -2.78
C TYR A 68 1.87 -4.70 -3.49
N CYS A 69 1.88 -4.78 -4.82
CA CYS A 69 2.99 -4.38 -5.68
C CYS A 69 2.46 -3.54 -6.84
N GLY A 70 2.89 -2.29 -6.93
CA GLY A 70 2.45 -1.38 -7.99
C GLY A 70 2.59 0.10 -7.64
N GLU A 71 1.67 0.91 -8.14
CA GLU A 71 1.71 2.36 -8.07
C GLU A 71 0.94 2.91 -6.87
N TRP A 72 1.57 3.85 -6.19
CA TRP A 72 1.06 4.57 -5.03
C TRP A 72 0.92 6.05 -5.35
N ASN A 73 -0.13 6.70 -4.84
CA ASN A 73 -0.29 8.15 -4.95
C ASN A 73 -0.77 8.72 -3.62
N LYS A 74 0.02 9.64 -3.04
CA LYS A 74 -0.30 10.31 -1.77
C LYS A 74 -0.72 9.34 -0.65
N GLY A 75 -0.07 8.17 -0.58
CA GLY A 75 -0.29 7.15 0.44
C GLY A 75 -1.31 6.07 0.09
N ASN A 76 -2.06 6.21 -1.01
CA ASN A 76 -3.03 5.22 -1.47
C ASN A 76 -2.46 4.36 -2.59
N PHE A 77 -2.79 3.08 -2.58
CA PHE A 77 -2.52 2.15 -3.68
C PHE A 77 -3.54 2.39 -4.79
N ASN A 78 -3.07 2.59 -6.03
CA ASN A 78 -3.90 3.00 -7.17
C ASN A 78 -4.06 1.90 -8.21
N ASN A 79 -2.97 1.23 -8.58
CA ASN A 79 -2.96 0.15 -9.56
C ASN A 79 -1.83 -0.82 -9.27
N GLY A 80 -2.02 -2.08 -9.66
CA GLY A 80 -1.01 -3.11 -9.51
C GLY A 80 -1.59 -4.46 -9.11
N SER A 81 -0.73 -5.27 -8.49
CA SER A 81 -1.05 -6.62 -8.06
C SER A 81 -1.26 -6.68 -6.55
N TRP A 82 -2.33 -7.33 -6.11
CA TRP A 82 -2.47 -7.89 -4.77
C TRP A 82 -2.11 -9.36 -4.85
N VAL A 83 -0.95 -9.69 -4.31
CA VAL A 83 -0.47 -11.07 -4.21
C VAL A 83 -0.99 -11.64 -2.91
N ILE A 84 -1.87 -12.63 -3.03
CA ILE A 84 -2.59 -13.24 -1.92
C ILE A 84 -1.81 -14.47 -1.43
N SER A 85 -1.25 -15.24 -2.37
CA SER A 85 -0.35 -16.36 -2.12
C SER A 85 0.58 -16.56 -3.31
N GLU A 86 1.43 -17.59 -3.25
CA GLU A 86 2.26 -18.03 -4.37
C GLU A 86 1.41 -18.41 -5.60
N ASP A 87 0.19 -18.90 -5.37
CA ASP A 87 -0.68 -19.42 -6.41
C ASP A 87 -1.68 -18.41 -6.96
N VAL A 88 -1.95 -17.31 -6.26
CA VAL A 88 -3.02 -16.39 -6.64
C VAL A 88 -2.66 -14.92 -6.43
N LYS A 89 -2.94 -14.13 -7.47
CA LYS A 89 -2.89 -12.67 -7.40
C LYS A 89 -4.08 -12.03 -8.10
N TYR A 90 -4.53 -10.91 -7.57
CA TYR A 90 -5.45 -10.01 -8.25
C TYR A 90 -4.68 -8.87 -8.92
N VAL A 91 -4.98 -8.57 -10.20
CA VAL A 91 -4.42 -7.44 -10.94
C VAL A 91 -5.55 -6.51 -11.35
N GLY A 92 -5.45 -5.23 -10.97
CA GLY A 92 -6.46 -4.25 -11.30
C GLY A 92 -6.20 -2.86 -10.75
N THR A 93 -7.29 -2.11 -10.60
CA THR A 93 -7.25 -0.75 -10.04
C THR A 93 -7.86 -0.74 -8.65
N TYR A 94 -7.49 0.28 -7.88
CA TYR A 94 -7.85 0.38 -6.47
C TYR A 94 -8.38 1.79 -6.16
N PHE A 95 -9.16 1.87 -5.08
CA PHE A 95 -9.53 3.13 -4.43
C PHE A 95 -9.57 2.89 -2.92
N LYS A 96 -8.96 3.81 -2.18
CA LYS A 96 -8.67 3.67 -0.73
C LYS A 96 -8.13 2.28 -0.37
N ASN A 97 -7.15 1.80 -1.15
CA ASN A 97 -6.47 0.52 -0.96
C ASN A 97 -7.36 -0.73 -1.09
N LYS A 98 -8.53 -0.62 -1.72
CA LYS A 98 -9.43 -1.75 -2.04
C LYS A 98 -9.65 -1.88 -3.55
N PRO A 99 -9.77 -3.10 -4.12
CA PRO A 99 -10.06 -3.32 -5.54
C PRO A 99 -11.31 -2.57 -6.03
N LYS A 100 -11.29 -2.10 -7.29
CA LYS A 100 -12.44 -1.46 -7.96
C LYS A 100 -12.51 -1.80 -9.45
N PHE A 101 -13.73 -1.74 -9.98
CA PHE A 101 -14.03 -1.93 -11.41
C PHE A 101 -13.47 -3.26 -11.95
N LYS A 102 -13.08 -3.27 -13.23
CA LYS A 102 -12.51 -4.44 -13.89
C LYS A 102 -11.14 -4.80 -13.32
N GLY A 103 -10.92 -6.08 -13.07
CA GLY A 103 -9.63 -6.67 -12.77
C GLY A 103 -9.65 -8.17 -12.99
N ASN A 104 -8.55 -8.84 -12.66
CA ASN A 104 -8.38 -10.25 -12.96
C ASN A 104 -7.74 -10.97 -11.78
N PHE A 105 -8.29 -12.10 -11.37
CA PHE A 105 -7.53 -13.09 -10.62
C PHE A 105 -6.71 -13.92 -11.60
N LEU A 106 -5.42 -14.06 -11.31
CA LEU A 106 -4.46 -14.84 -12.08
C LEU A 106 -3.92 -15.94 -11.16
N PHE A 107 -3.92 -17.17 -11.67
CA PHE A 107 -3.50 -18.35 -10.94
C PHE A 107 -2.17 -18.90 -11.50
N SER A 108 -1.41 -19.61 -10.67
CA SER A 108 -0.12 -20.23 -11.05
C SER A 108 -0.24 -21.22 -12.21
N ASN A 109 -1.41 -21.85 -12.35
CA ASN A 109 -1.76 -22.75 -13.46
C ASN A 109 -2.20 -22.03 -14.75
N ASN A 110 -1.93 -20.73 -14.88
CA ASN A 110 -2.34 -19.85 -15.98
C ASN A 110 -3.86 -19.64 -16.13
N MET A 111 -4.68 -20.11 -15.18
CA MET A 111 -6.10 -19.74 -15.18
C MET A 111 -6.27 -18.25 -14.87
N LYS A 112 -7.32 -17.69 -15.46
CA LYS A 112 -7.70 -16.29 -15.30
C LYS A 112 -9.20 -16.18 -15.07
N ILE A 113 -9.59 -15.41 -14.05
CA ILE A 113 -10.99 -15.04 -13.79
C ILE A 113 -11.12 -13.53 -13.89
N ASN A 114 -11.94 -13.05 -14.84
CA ASN A 114 -12.27 -11.64 -14.95
C ASN A 114 -13.33 -11.30 -13.90
N VAL A 115 -13.13 -10.19 -13.18
CA VAL A 115 -14.05 -9.74 -12.14
C VAL A 115 -14.34 -8.26 -12.27
N PHE A 116 -15.52 -7.84 -11.83
CA PHE A 116 -15.89 -6.44 -11.68
C PHE A 116 -16.28 -6.13 -10.24
N PHE A 117 -15.53 -5.24 -9.59
CA PHE A 117 -15.80 -4.76 -8.22
C PHE A 117 -16.61 -3.46 -8.24
N HIS A 118 -17.74 -3.45 -7.53
CA HIS A 118 -18.47 -2.24 -7.15
C HIS A 118 -18.07 -1.84 -5.73
N GLN A 119 -17.81 -0.54 -5.55
CA GLN A 119 -17.54 0.04 -4.24
C GLN A 119 -18.70 0.94 -3.83
N PHE A 120 -19.18 0.75 -2.61
CA PHE A 120 -20.17 1.62 -1.99
C PHE A 120 -19.49 2.29 -0.79
N VAL A 121 -19.55 3.62 -0.76
CA VAL A 121 -19.10 4.40 0.40
C VAL A 121 -20.34 4.68 1.24
N ASN A 122 -20.39 4.13 2.44
CA ASN A 122 -21.44 4.47 3.38
C ASN A 122 -21.04 5.74 4.13
N LEU A 123 -21.91 6.76 4.09
CA LEU A 123 -21.71 8.06 4.75
C LEU A 123 -22.48 8.17 6.07
N SER A 124 -22.98 7.06 6.62
CA SER A 124 -23.85 7.06 7.80
C SER A 124 -23.16 7.55 9.09
N ASN A 125 -21.82 7.54 9.16
CA ASN A 125 -21.08 8.06 10.31
C ASN A 125 -20.19 9.24 9.86
N MET A 126 -20.42 10.42 10.44
CA MET A 126 -19.71 11.67 10.10
C MET A 126 -18.18 11.62 10.29
N ASN A 127 -17.60 10.52 10.78
CA ASN A 127 -16.17 10.40 11.05
C ASN A 127 -15.48 9.18 10.42
N GLU A 128 -16.19 8.21 9.81
CA GLU A 128 -15.56 7.02 9.22
C GLU A 128 -16.25 6.61 7.91
N GLU A 129 -15.50 6.64 6.81
CA GLU A 129 -15.95 6.17 5.50
C GLU A 129 -15.73 4.66 5.39
N GLU A 130 -16.80 3.87 5.54
CA GLU A 130 -16.73 2.43 5.31
C GLU A 130 -16.94 2.13 3.82
N ILE A 131 -15.98 1.40 3.21
CA ILE A 131 -16.12 0.88 1.85
C ILE A 131 -16.59 -0.57 1.90
N GLN A 132 -17.77 -0.81 1.36
CA GLN A 132 -18.27 -2.15 1.07
C GLN A 132 -17.90 -2.56 -0.35
N LEU A 133 -17.57 -3.85 -0.53
CA LEU A 133 -17.18 -4.44 -1.81
C LEU A 133 -18.17 -5.51 -2.22
N ILE A 134 -18.69 -5.39 -3.44
CA ILE A 134 -19.47 -6.45 -4.10
C ILE A 134 -18.77 -6.77 -5.41
N TRP A 135 -18.50 -8.06 -5.66
CA TRP A 135 -17.93 -8.51 -6.92
C TRP A 135 -18.93 -9.34 -7.72
N LYS A 136 -18.83 -9.25 -9.05
CA LYS A 136 -19.58 -10.08 -9.98
C LYS A 136 -18.61 -10.70 -10.99
N ASN A 137 -18.85 -11.95 -11.35
CA ASN A 137 -18.22 -12.56 -12.53
C ASN A 137 -18.74 -11.84 -13.78
N VAL A 138 -17.84 -11.58 -14.73
CA VAL A 138 -18.17 -10.95 -16.02
C VAL A 138 -17.51 -11.73 -17.14
#